data_AF-A0A640W758-F1
#
_entry.id   AF-A0A640W758-F1
#
_cell.length_a   1.000
_cell.length_b   1.000
_cell.length_c   1.000
_cell.angle_alpha   90.00
_cell.angle_beta   90.00
_cell.angle_gamma   90.00
#
_symmetry.space_group_name_H-M   'P 1'
#
loop_
_entity.id
_entity.type
_entity.pdbx_description
1 polymer ?
#
loop_
_entity_poly.entity_id
_entity_poly.type
_entity_poly.pdbx_seq_one_letter_code
_entity_poly.pdbx_strand_id
1 'polypeptide(L)'
;MGELPNYVWQWRDGLLAKGWRMRDRHGPPCERLVEYHALYRGEIYSGRCRISRSPQTLNWGALTHEAVLLCNEPHAVQVWRLAEPEKPEVGPIKRPPRAG
;
A
#
# COMPACT_ATOMS: atom_id res chain seq x y z
N MET A 1 0.25 -12.65 19.49
CA MET A 1 -0.24 -11.92 18.30
C MET A 1 -0.68 -10.55 18.80
N GLY A 2 0.02 -9.49 18.40
CA GLY A 2 -0.28 -8.12 18.86
C GLY A 2 -1.40 -7.53 18.02
N GLU A 3 -2.40 -6.93 18.67
CA GLU A 3 -3.40 -6.12 18.00
C GLU A 3 -2.73 -4.94 17.29
N LEU A 4 -3.20 -4.58 16.09
CA LEU A 4 -2.69 -3.37 15.43
C LEU A 4 -3.05 -2.14 16.27
N PRO A 5 -2.13 -1.16 16.40
CA PRO A 5 -2.45 0.07 17.10
C PRO A 5 -3.68 0.78 16.51
N ASN A 6 -4.52 1.37 17.36
CA ASN A 6 -5.73 2.09 16.95
C ASN A 6 -5.50 3.16 15.87
N TYR A 7 -4.32 3.80 15.86
CA TYR A 7 -3.98 4.81 14.86
C TYR A 7 -3.95 4.22 13.44
N VAL A 8 -3.64 2.94 13.27
CA VAL A 8 -3.61 2.27 11.97
C VAL A 8 -5.02 2.13 11.41
N TRP A 9 -6.00 1.77 12.26
CA TRP A 9 -7.39 1.66 11.85
C TRP A 9 -7.98 3.02 11.48
N GLN A 10 -7.77 4.04 12.32
CA GLN A 10 -8.21 5.41 12.02
C GLN A 10 -7.57 5.96 10.75
N TRP A 11 -6.30 5.64 10.53
CA TRP A 11 -5.59 6.00 9.31
C TRP A 11 -6.19 5.36 8.07
N ARG A 12 -6.43 4.04 8.11
CA ARG A 12 -7.09 3.29 7.04
C ARG A 12 -8.47 3.88 6.74
N ASP A 13 -9.30 4.07 7.76
CA ASP A 13 -10.69 4.52 7.59
C ASP A 13 -10.75 5.93 7.02
N GLY A 14 -9.81 6.81 7.40
CA GLY A 14 -9.66 8.12 6.79
C GLY A 14 -9.27 8.08 5.30
N LEU A 15 -8.52 7.07 4.86
CA LEU A 15 -8.23 6.85 3.44
C LEU A 15 -9.47 6.29 2.72
N LEU A 16 -10.17 5.33 3.30
CA LEU A 16 -11.40 4.78 2.71
C LEU A 16 -12.47 5.87 2.51
N ALA A 17 -12.63 6.77 3.48
CA ALA A 17 -13.52 7.92 3.37
C ALA A 17 -13.14 8.88 2.22
N LYS A 18 -11.87 8.87 1.78
CA LYS A 18 -11.35 9.66 0.66
C LYS A 18 -11.38 8.90 -0.68
N GLY A 19 -12.12 7.79 -0.76
CA GLY A 19 -12.30 7.00 -1.98
C GLY A 19 -11.17 6.01 -2.28
N TRP A 20 -10.29 5.74 -1.31
CA TRP A 20 -9.32 4.65 -1.44
C TRP A 20 -9.99 3.29 -1.27
N ARG A 21 -9.37 2.25 -1.82
CA ARG A 21 -9.92 0.89 -1.86
C ARG A 21 -9.01 -0.08 -1.12
N MET A 22 -9.59 -0.96 -0.32
CA MET A 22 -8.86 -2.06 0.32
C MET A 22 -8.34 -3.03 -0.75
N ARG A 23 -7.04 -3.34 -0.71
CA ARG A 23 -6.41 -4.28 -1.63
C ARG A 23 -7.07 -5.67 -1.58
N ASP A 24 -7.43 -6.15 -0.40
CA ASP A 24 -8.01 -7.49 -0.22
C ASP A 24 -9.45 -7.62 -0.71
N ARG A 25 -10.18 -6.49 -0.83
CA ARG A 25 -11.55 -6.48 -1.37
C ARG A 25 -11.60 -6.09 -2.83
N HIS A 26 -10.67 -5.25 -3.26
CA HIS A 26 -10.57 -4.77 -4.63
C HIS A 26 -9.11 -4.90 -5.02
N GLY A 27 -8.76 -5.91 -5.83
CA GLY A 27 -7.40 -6.04 -6.34
C GLY A 27 -7.00 -4.80 -7.14
N PRO A 28 -5.81 -4.22 -6.92
CA PRO A 28 -5.32 -3.14 -7.77
C PRO A 28 -5.16 -3.63 -9.22
N PRO A 29 -5.52 -2.82 -10.22
CA PRO A 29 -5.44 -3.20 -11.63
C PRO A 29 -3.97 -3.35 -12.07
N CYS A 30 -3.70 -4.39 -12.87
CA CYS A 30 -2.39 -4.55 -13.50
C CYS A 30 -2.18 -3.52 -14.61
N GLU A 31 -0.91 -3.19 -14.91
CA GLU A 31 -0.49 -2.26 -15.98
C GLU A 31 -1.00 -0.82 -15.85
N ARG A 32 -1.72 -0.50 -14.77
CA ARG A 32 -2.17 0.85 -14.46
C ARG A 32 -1.37 1.40 -13.30
N LEU A 33 -1.07 2.69 -13.37
CA LEU A 33 -0.39 3.37 -12.28
C LEU A 33 -1.37 3.56 -11.13
N VAL A 34 -1.03 2.99 -9.97
CA VAL A 34 -1.79 3.14 -8.74
C VAL A 34 -0.99 3.92 -7.71
N GLU A 35 -1.68 4.72 -6.92
CA GLU A 35 -1.19 5.20 -5.64
C GLU A 35 -1.56 4.19 -4.57
N TYR A 36 -0.65 3.92 -3.65
CA TYR A 36 -0.91 3.02 -2.54
C TYR A 36 -0.41 3.58 -1.22
N HIS A 37 -1.08 3.12 -0.16
CA HIS A 37 -0.51 3.10 1.16
C HIS A 37 -0.63 1.72 1.79
N ALA A 38 0.39 1.29 2.52
CA ALA A 38 0.45 -0.04 3.09
C ALA A 38 1.13 -0.03 4.46
N LEU A 39 0.61 -0.82 5.39
CA LEU A 39 1.34 -1.23 6.57
C LEU A 39 2.25 -2.40 6.20
N TYR A 40 3.56 -2.24 6.42
CA TYR A 40 4.56 -3.27 6.18
C TYR A 40 5.52 -3.31 7.36
N ARG A 41 5.68 -4.48 7.99
CA ARG A 41 6.52 -4.66 9.20
C ARG A 41 6.29 -3.61 10.30
N GLY A 42 5.03 -3.24 10.52
CA GLY A 42 4.64 -2.27 11.55
C GLY A 42 4.81 -0.80 11.16
N GLU A 43 5.25 -0.50 9.94
CA GLU A 43 5.45 0.87 9.47
C GLU A 43 4.57 1.19 8.27
N ILE A 44 4.15 2.44 8.15
CA ILE A 44 3.33 2.89 7.02
C ILE A 44 4.25 3.28 5.87
N TYR A 45 4.03 2.68 4.72
CA TYR A 45 4.68 3.02 3.46
C TYR A 45 3.66 3.59 2.49
N SER A 46 4.13 4.45 1.59
CA SER A 46 3.33 4.99 0.48
C SER A 46 4.13 4.95 -0.80
N GLY A 47 3.44 4.89 -1.93
CA GLY A 47 4.12 4.99 -3.22
C GLY A 47 3.15 5.04 -4.39
N ARG A 48 3.74 5.08 -5.57
CA ARG A 48 3.09 4.94 -6.86
C ARG A 48 3.82 3.90 -7.66
N CYS A 49 3.09 2.91 -8.16
CA CYS A 49 3.66 1.85 -8.97
C CYS A 49 2.67 1.36 -10.01
N ARG A 50 3.19 0.76 -11.08
CA ARG A 50 2.44 -0.18 -11.91
C ARG A 50 2.65 -1.58 -11.37
N ILE A 51 1.58 -2.34 -11.28
CA ILE A 51 1.66 -3.75 -10.91
C ILE A 51 1.76 -4.55 -12.18
N SER A 52 2.83 -5.35 -12.29
CA SER A 52 3.06 -6.22 -13.43
C SER A 52 2.00 -7.33 -13.47
N ARG A 53 1.54 -7.74 -14.67
CA ARG A 53 0.61 -8.88 -14.82
C ARG A 53 1.15 -10.19 -14.26
N SER A 54 2.46 -10.37 -14.31
CA SER A 54 3.15 -11.52 -13.73
C SER A 54 3.88 -10.97 -12.52
N PRO A 55 3.38 -11.13 -11.28
CA PRO A 55 4.13 -10.72 -10.11
C PRO A 55 5.48 -11.42 -10.20
N GLN A 56 6.53 -10.67 -10.54
CA GLN A 56 7.86 -11.24 -10.58
C GLN A 56 8.12 -11.76 -9.18
N THR A 57 8.68 -12.96 -9.12
CA THR A 57 9.10 -13.60 -7.88
C THR A 57 9.80 -12.55 -7.04
N LEU A 58 9.12 -12.09 -5.99
CA LEU A 58 9.66 -11.07 -5.11
C LEU A 58 10.98 -11.62 -4.58
N ASN A 59 12.08 -10.95 -4.88
CA ASN A 59 13.33 -11.24 -4.20
C ASN A 59 13.10 -10.95 -2.72
N TRP A 60 12.93 -12.00 -1.93
CA TRP A 60 12.73 -11.95 -0.50
C TRP A 60 13.84 -11.09 0.12
N GLY A 61 13.48 -9.90 0.63
CA GLY A 61 14.41 -8.96 1.27
C GLY A 61 14.56 -7.59 0.59
N ALA A 62 14.19 -7.43 -0.68
CA ALA A 62 14.17 -6.12 -1.33
C ALA A 62 12.88 -5.36 -1.04
N LEU A 63 12.98 -4.11 -0.56
CA LEU A 63 11.83 -3.23 -0.34
C LEU A 63 11.31 -2.71 -1.69
N THR A 64 10.47 -3.50 -2.36
CA THR A 64 9.83 -3.12 -3.63
C THR A 64 8.39 -2.65 -3.42
N HIS A 65 7.83 -1.96 -4.42
CA HIS A 65 6.40 -1.62 -4.42
C HIS A 65 5.51 -2.85 -4.28
N GLU A 66 5.82 -3.91 -5.01
CA GLU A 66 5.09 -5.17 -4.98
C GLU A 66 5.24 -5.86 -3.61
N ALA A 67 6.44 -5.83 -3.00
CA ALA A 67 6.66 -6.38 -1.66
C ALA A 67 5.78 -5.69 -0.61
N VAL A 68 5.57 -4.38 -0.74
CA VAL A 68 4.81 -3.58 0.20
C VAL A 68 3.30 -3.67 -0.08
N LEU A 69 2.89 -3.55 -1.35
CA LEU A 69 1.49 -3.51 -1.76
C LEU A 69 0.83 -4.90 -1.80
N LEU A 70 1.59 -5.93 -2.17
CA LEU A 70 1.09 -7.30 -2.30
C LEU A 70 1.46 -8.19 -1.10
N CYS A 71 2.04 -7.61 -0.04
CA CYS A 71 2.35 -8.34 1.18
C CYS A 71 1.09 -9.04 1.73
N ASN A 72 1.17 -10.34 2.02
CA ASN A 72 0.10 -11.09 2.68
C ASN A 72 0.47 -11.39 4.15
N GLU A 73 1.17 -10.49 4.82
CA GLU A 73 1.47 -10.62 6.25
C GLU A 73 0.17 -10.60 7.09
N PRO A 74 0.13 -11.32 8.24
CA PRO A 74 -0.96 -11.17 9.19
C PRO A 74 -1.12 -9.70 9.59
N HIS A 75 -2.35 -9.21 9.54
CA HIS A 75 -2.67 -7.80 9.77
C HIS A 75 -2.10 -6.81 8.75
N ALA A 76 -1.78 -7.27 7.53
CA ALA A 76 -1.51 -6.35 6.43
C ALA A 76 -2.71 -5.40 6.23
N VAL A 77 -2.41 -4.10 6.14
CA VAL A 77 -3.41 -3.08 5.82
C VAL A 77 -2.90 -2.34 4.61
N GLN A 78 -3.42 -2.68 3.43
CA GLN A 78 -3.12 -1.96 2.20
C GLN A 78 -4.37 -1.35 1.57
N VAL A 79 -4.22 -0.11 1.15
CA VAL A 79 -5.21 0.62 0.38
C VAL A 79 -4.57 1.23 -0.86
N TRP A 80 -5.35 1.34 -1.92
CA TRP A 80 -4.89 1.91 -3.18
C TRP A 80 -5.98 2.74 -3.86
N ARG A 81 -5.54 3.56 -4.81
CA ARG A 81 -6.39 4.26 -5.79
C ARG A 81 -5.66 4.38 -7.11
N LEU A 82 -6.36 4.74 -8.18
CA LEU A 82 -5.70 5.12 -9.43
C LEU A 82 -4.90 6.40 -9.22
N ALA A 83 -3.67 6.43 -9.72
CA ALA A 83 -2.87 7.65 -9.73
C ALA A 83 -3.43 8.65 -10.76
N GLU A 84 -3.20 9.94 -10.53
CA GLU A 84 -3.45 10.96 -11.54
C GLU A 84 -2.51 10.76 -12.76
N PRO A 85 -2.97 10.99 -14.01
CA PRO A 85 -2.21 10.68 -15.23
C PRO A 85 -0.81 11.29 -15.31
N GLU A 86 -0.61 12.45 -14.68
CA GLU A 86 0.64 13.21 -14.74
C GLU A 86 1.65 12.83 -13.63
N LYS A 87 1.30 11.89 -12.75
CA LYS A 87 2.18 11.51 -11.64
C LYS A 87 3.18 10.44 -12.08
N PRO A 88 4.47 10.58 -11.73
CA PRO A 88 5.44 9.51 -11.94
C PRO A 88 5.33 8.44 -10.86
N GLU A 89 5.88 7.25 -11.14
CA GLU A 89 6.15 6.24 -10.12
C GLU A 89 7.03 6.82 -9.01
N VAL A 90 6.79 6.40 -7.77
CA VAL A 90 7.54 6.92 -6.62
C VAL A 90 7.48 5.97 -5.44
N GLY A 91 8.60 5.80 -4.74
CA GLY A 91 8.68 5.07 -3.48
C GLY A 91 9.30 3.68 -3.61
N PRO A 92 9.08 2.77 -2.65
CA PRO A 92 8.31 2.95 -1.41
C PRO A 92 8.90 4.00 -0.46
N ILE A 93 8.08 4.94 0.01
CA ILE A 93 8.46 5.99 0.96
C ILE A 93 7.85 5.64 2.33
N LYS A 94 8.70 5.52 3.34
CA LYS A 94 8.28 5.40 4.73
C LYS A 94 7.61 6.69 5.20
N ARG A 95 6.46 6.56 5.86
CA ARG A 95 5.72 7.67 6.46
C ARG A 95 5.82 7.58 7.97
N PRO A 96 5.95 8.72 8.68
CA PRO A 96 5.78 8.72 10.12
C PRO A 96 4.36 8.27 10.47
N PRO A 97 4.15 7.64 11.63
CA PRO A 97 2.82 7.35 12.17
C PRO A 97 2.14 8.66 12.62
N ARG A 98 1.78 9.50 11.63
CA ARG A 98 1.08 10.81 11.67
C ARG A 98 1.63 11.94 12.56
N ALA A 99 1.58 13.15 11.99
CA ALA A 99 1.05 14.35 12.64
C ALA A 99 0.33 15.15 11.52
N GLY A 100 -1.00 15.28 11.59
CA GLY A 100 -1.84 15.96 10.59
C GLY A 100 -3.09 15.19 10.22
#